data_AF-A0A7Z9WDL5-F1
#
_entry.id   AF-A0A7Z9WDL5-F1
#
_cell.length_a   1.000
_cell.length_b   1.000
_cell.length_c   1.000
_cell.angle_alpha   90.00
_cell.angle_beta   90.00
_cell.angle_gamma   90.00
#
_symmetry.space_group_name_H-M   'P 1'
#
loop_
_entity.id
_entity.type
_entity.pdbx_description
1 polymer ?
#
loop_
_entity_poly.entity_id
_entity_poly.type
_entity_poly.pdbx_seq_one_letter_code
_entity_poly.pdbx_strand_id
1 'polypeptide(L)'
;MDEEREIPIISVVGASEAGKTTLMEKIVQRLKKGGVRVGTIKHDLHGFEMDRPGKDSWRHKKAGAHVSIISSPKGIGMVMDVDHDHSPLELRRLFNNFNNVDIILAEGYKREPIPKIEVIRREVQEKPFCGEDENLIAVVSDHPLNIQVPRFSLDEVEGITELIVDRFLSGEKSAQFDRHKTHSREAKGI
;
A
#
# COMPACT_ATOMS: atom_id res chain seq x y z
N MET A 1 17.71 -3.02 -23.40
CA MET A 1 16.28 -3.11 -23.02
C MET A 1 16.31 -3.58 -21.60
N ASP A 2 16.21 -2.67 -20.65
CA ASP A 2 16.13 -3.05 -19.24
C ASP A 2 14.81 -3.82 -19.08
N GLU A 3 14.87 -5.05 -18.57
CA GLU A 3 13.68 -5.79 -18.19
C GLU A 3 12.86 -4.90 -17.26
N GLU A 4 11.61 -4.63 -17.63
CA GLU A 4 10.70 -3.82 -16.84
C GLU A 4 10.48 -4.55 -15.51
N ARG A 5 11.19 -4.10 -14.46
CA ARG A 5 11.09 -4.71 -13.14
C ARG A 5 9.64 -4.65 -12.70
N GLU A 6 9.00 -5.80 -12.57
CA GLU A 6 7.63 -5.89 -12.12
C GLU A 6 7.57 -5.53 -10.62
N ILE A 7 7.03 -4.34 -10.33
CA ILE A 7 6.91 -3.87 -8.94
C ILE A 7 5.85 -4.71 -8.21
N PRO A 8 6.18 -5.36 -7.08
CA PRO A 8 5.22 -6.14 -6.31
C PRO A 8 4.09 -5.23 -5.77
N ILE A 9 2.87 -5.77 -5.75
CA ILE A 9 1.67 -5.08 -5.22
C ILE A 9 1.06 -5.92 -4.11
N ILE A 10 0.73 -5.28 -3.00
CA ILE A 10 0.01 -5.90 -1.88
C ILE A 10 -1.19 -5.04 -1.52
N SER A 11 -2.36 -5.65 -1.40
CA SER A 11 -3.57 -4.96 -0.93
C SER A 11 -3.72 -5.05 0.59
N VAL A 12 -4.16 -3.96 1.21
CA VAL A 12 -4.67 -3.92 2.59
C VAL A 12 -6.18 -3.76 2.50
N VAL A 13 -6.90 -4.78 2.97
CA VAL A 13 -8.35 -4.92 2.83
C VAL A 13 -9.02 -5.05 4.20
N GLY A 14 -10.35 -4.94 4.26
CA GLY A 14 -11.12 -4.98 5.49
C GLY A 14 -12.30 -4.01 5.46
N ALA A 15 -13.23 -4.15 6.40
CA ALA A 15 -14.40 -3.28 6.50
C ALA A 15 -14.02 -1.80 6.64
N SER A 16 -14.97 -0.91 6.32
CA SER A 16 -14.82 0.51 6.64
C SER A 16 -14.52 0.66 8.13
N GLU A 17 -13.65 1.61 8.48
CA GLU A 17 -13.28 1.88 9.89
C GLU A 17 -12.54 0.75 10.62
N ALA A 18 -12.19 -0.37 9.95
CA ALA A 18 -11.41 -1.46 10.55
C ALA A 18 -9.95 -1.07 10.91
N GLY A 19 -9.49 0.15 10.61
CA GLY A 19 -8.13 0.61 10.88
C GLY A 19 -7.12 0.42 9.74
N LYS A 20 -7.59 0.16 8.51
CA LYS A 20 -6.75 -0.04 7.31
C LYS A 20 -5.76 1.10 7.09
N THR A 21 -6.23 2.33 7.05
CA THR A 21 -5.37 3.50 6.80
C THR A 21 -4.31 3.66 7.88
N THR A 22 -4.67 3.46 9.16
CA THR A 22 -3.70 3.51 10.27
C THR A 22 -2.64 2.41 10.14
N LEU A 23 -3.03 1.18 9.81
CA LEU A 23 -2.09 0.10 9.57
C LEU A 23 -1.17 0.42 8.38
N MET A 24 -1.75 0.93 7.29
CA MET A 24 -1.04 1.32 6.08
C MET A 24 0.03 2.37 6.38
N GLU A 25 -0.29 3.42 7.14
CA GLU A 25 0.66 4.44 7.57
C GLU A 25 1.82 3.84 8.36
N LYS A 26 1.53 2.97 9.33
CA LYS A 26 2.56 2.30 10.14
C LYS A 26 3.50 1.43 9.28
N ILE A 27 2.94 0.66 8.34
CA ILE A 27 3.71 -0.18 7.40
C ILE A 27 4.60 0.70 6.51
N VAL A 28 4.03 1.74 5.88
CA VAL A 28 4.78 2.67 5.01
C VAL A 28 5.94 3.31 5.78
N GLN A 29 5.68 3.81 6.99
CA GLN A 29 6.72 4.41 7.83
C GLN A 29 7.84 3.41 8.15
N ARG A 30 7.50 2.16 8.49
CA ARG A 30 8.49 1.14 8.85
C ARG A 30 9.30 0.65 7.65
N LEU A 31 8.68 0.44 6.49
CA LEU A 31 9.36 0.11 5.24
C LEU A 31 10.32 1.24 4.82
N LYS A 32 9.86 2.48 4.88
CA LYS A 32 10.69 3.66 4.58
C LYS A 32 11.89 3.78 5.51
N LYS A 33 11.73 3.50 6.82
CA LYS A 33 12.86 3.46 7.78
C LYS A 33 13.91 2.40 7.41
N GLY A 34 13.51 1.31 6.74
CA GLY A 34 14.41 0.29 6.20
C GLY A 34 15.00 0.62 4.82
N GLY A 35 14.75 1.81 4.28
CA GLY A 35 15.26 2.23 2.97
C GLY A 35 14.45 1.71 1.77
N VAL A 36 13.25 1.16 2.01
CA VAL A 36 12.33 0.70 0.97
C VAL A 36 11.50 1.88 0.46
N ARG A 37 11.40 2.02 -0.86
CA ARG A 37 10.64 3.10 -1.50
C ARG A 37 9.25 2.58 -1.85
N VAL A 38 8.25 3.09 -1.16
CA VAL A 38 6.88 2.57 -1.20
C VAL A 38 5.98 3.49 -2.03
N GLY A 39 5.31 2.92 -3.03
CA GLY A 39 4.17 3.53 -3.71
C GLY A 39 2.87 3.17 -3.00
N THR A 40 1.86 4.04 -3.07
CA THR A 40 0.53 3.74 -2.51
C THR A 40 -0.57 3.97 -3.53
N ILE A 41 -1.59 3.11 -3.48
CA ILE A 41 -2.84 3.27 -4.22
C ILE A 41 -3.97 3.28 -3.18
N LYS A 42 -4.97 4.14 -3.35
CA LYS A 42 -6.21 4.09 -2.56
C LYS A 42 -7.39 3.96 -3.51
N HIS A 43 -8.22 2.95 -3.29
CA HIS A 43 -9.47 2.80 -4.03
C HIS A 43 -10.58 3.56 -3.33
N ASP A 44 -11.16 4.55 -4.01
CA ASP A 44 -12.32 5.30 -3.53
C ASP A 44 -13.42 5.32 -4.59
N LEU A 45 -14.45 4.49 -4.36
CA LEU A 45 -15.61 4.37 -5.27
C LEU A 45 -16.52 5.61 -5.26
N HIS A 46 -16.34 6.52 -4.29
CA HIS A 46 -17.12 7.75 -4.20
C HIS A 46 -16.45 8.94 -4.93
N GLY A 47 -15.28 8.74 -5.50
CA GLY A 47 -14.47 9.79 -6.13
C GLY A 47 -13.67 10.62 -5.12
N PHE A 48 -12.81 11.50 -5.62
CA PHE A 48 -11.91 12.31 -4.79
C PHE A 48 -11.62 13.68 -5.41
N GLU A 49 -11.19 14.62 -4.57
CA GLU A 49 -10.56 15.88 -5.00
C GLU A 49 -9.11 15.93 -4.52
N MET A 50 -8.16 15.77 -5.43
CA MET A 50 -6.72 15.75 -5.10
C MET A 50 -6.12 17.16 -5.00
N ASP A 51 -6.64 18.11 -5.77
CA ASP A 51 -6.14 19.48 -5.84
C ASP A 51 -7.06 20.44 -5.09
N ARG A 52 -6.54 21.62 -4.72
CA ARG A 52 -7.29 22.62 -3.95
C ARG A 52 -8.28 23.37 -4.84
N PRO A 53 -9.58 23.38 -4.49
CA PRO A 53 -10.58 24.14 -5.23
C PRO A 53 -10.19 25.61 -5.44
N GLY A 54 -10.39 26.09 -6.67
CA GLY A 54 -10.11 27.48 -7.06
C GLY A 54 -8.65 27.81 -7.39
N LYS A 55 -7.69 26.89 -7.20
CA LYS A 55 -6.29 27.08 -7.66
C LYS A 55 -6.15 26.82 -9.16
N ASP A 56 -5.03 27.27 -9.74
CA ASP A 56 -4.85 27.29 -11.20
C ASP A 56 -4.91 25.89 -11.83
N SER A 57 -4.20 24.90 -11.26
CA SER A 57 -4.23 23.51 -11.74
C SER A 57 -5.62 22.85 -11.60
N TRP A 58 -6.39 23.20 -10.56
CA TRP A 58 -7.78 22.77 -10.40
C TRP A 58 -8.67 23.42 -11.46
N ARG A 59 -8.49 24.72 -11.73
CA ARG A 59 -9.23 25.45 -12.77
C ARG A 59 -8.92 24.90 -14.17
N HIS A 60 -7.67 24.53 -14.44
CA HIS A 60 -7.29 23.86 -15.69
C HIS A 60 -8.04 22.53 -15.86
N LYS A 61 -8.07 21.69 -14.80
CA LYS A 61 -8.80 20.42 -14.83
C LYS A 61 -10.31 20.63 -15.03
N LYS A 62 -10.92 21.58 -14.32
CA LYS A 62 -12.34 21.94 -14.46
C LYS A 62 -12.69 22.55 -15.82
N ALA A 63 -11.74 23.22 -16.48
CA ALA A 63 -11.89 23.74 -17.83
C ALA A 63 -11.90 22.64 -18.91
N GLY A 64 -11.66 21.38 -18.55
CA GLY A 64 -11.71 20.24 -19.46
C GLY A 64 -10.37 19.66 -19.87
N ALA A 65 -9.27 20.04 -19.19
CA ALA A 65 -7.98 19.38 -19.43
C ALA A 65 -8.11 17.88 -19.06
N HIS A 66 -7.83 16.98 -20.01
CA HIS A 66 -7.87 15.53 -19.79
C HIS A 66 -6.86 15.09 -18.71
N VAL A 67 -5.69 15.74 -18.67
CA VAL A 67 -4.65 15.58 -17.66
C VAL A 67 -4.22 16.96 -17.17
N SER A 68 -4.10 17.14 -15.84
CA SER A 68 -3.52 18.33 -15.20
C SER A 68 -2.36 17.91 -14.31
N ILE A 69 -1.19 18.52 -14.51
CA ILE A 69 0.04 18.26 -13.73
C ILE A 69 0.48 19.56 -13.07
N ILE A 70 0.74 19.49 -11.76
CA ILE A 70 1.39 20.55 -10.99
C ILE A 70 2.75 20.06 -10.51
N SER A 71 3.77 20.92 -10.59
CA SER A 71 5.14 20.59 -10.17
C SER A 71 5.71 21.67 -9.26
N SER A 72 6.48 21.24 -8.26
CA SER A 72 7.21 22.09 -7.35
C SER A 72 8.52 21.40 -6.93
N PRO A 73 9.50 22.12 -6.34
CA PRO A 73 10.70 21.49 -5.79
C PRO A 73 10.43 20.43 -4.70
N LYS A 74 9.21 20.40 -4.14
CA LYS A 74 8.82 19.46 -3.08
C LYS A 74 7.99 18.28 -3.57
N GLY A 75 7.57 18.28 -4.84
CA GLY A 75 6.75 17.18 -5.38
C GLY A 75 5.92 17.57 -6.59
N ILE A 76 5.33 16.52 -7.17
CA ILE A 76 4.47 16.57 -8.36
C ILE A 76 3.10 16.05 -7.97
N GLY A 77 2.04 16.71 -8.46
CA GLY A 77 0.66 16.23 -8.39
C GLY A 77 0.10 16.04 -9.79
N MET A 78 -0.72 15.01 -9.98
CA MET A 78 -1.36 14.70 -11.26
C MET A 78 -2.81 14.31 -11.03
N VAL A 79 -3.71 14.83 -11.86
CA VAL A 79 -5.11 14.39 -11.96
C VAL A 79 -5.42 14.13 -13.42
N MET A 80 -5.99 12.96 -13.71
CA MET A 80 -6.29 12.48 -15.06
C MET A 80 -7.71 11.93 -15.09
N ASP A 81 -8.46 12.23 -16.15
CA ASP A 81 -9.74 11.58 -16.38
C ASP A 81 -9.52 10.13 -16.81
N VAL A 82 -10.41 9.25 -16.36
CA VAL A 82 -10.44 7.83 -16.71
C VAL A 82 -11.84 7.46 -17.22
N ASP A 83 -11.91 6.44 -18.05
CA ASP A 83 -13.14 5.92 -18.64
C ASP A 83 -13.66 4.65 -17.92
N HIS A 84 -12.89 4.10 -16.98
CA HIS A 84 -13.26 2.95 -16.17
C HIS A 84 -12.54 2.94 -14.80
N ASP A 85 -13.03 2.09 -13.88
CA ASP A 85 -12.37 1.82 -12.60
C ASP A 85 -11.16 0.92 -12.82
N HIS A 86 -9.97 1.44 -12.53
CA HIS A 86 -8.70 0.78 -12.85
C HIS A 86 -8.29 -0.19 -11.74
N SER A 87 -7.80 -1.37 -12.15
CA SER A 87 -7.17 -2.33 -11.25
C SER A 87 -5.78 -1.84 -10.77
N PRO A 88 -5.26 -2.33 -9.63
CA PRO A 88 -3.90 -2.04 -9.18
C PRO A 88 -2.84 -2.47 -10.18
N LEU A 89 -3.09 -3.56 -10.91
CA LEU A 89 -2.20 -4.08 -11.94
C LEU A 89 -2.06 -3.10 -13.11
N GLU A 90 -3.17 -2.49 -13.54
CA GLU A 90 -3.16 -1.44 -14.57
C GLU A 90 -2.50 -0.14 -14.08
N LEU A 91 -2.74 0.23 -12.82
CA LEU A 91 -2.14 1.42 -12.21
C LEU A 91 -0.63 1.26 -11.97
N ARG A 92 -0.12 0.03 -11.86
CA ARG A 92 1.31 -0.26 -11.68
C ARG A 92 2.20 0.46 -12.68
N ARG A 93 1.76 0.55 -13.94
CA ARG A 93 2.52 1.21 -15.02
C ARG A 93 2.83 2.69 -14.73
N LEU A 94 1.98 3.35 -13.93
CA LEU A 94 2.22 4.74 -13.52
C LEU A 94 3.43 4.82 -12.60
N PHE A 95 3.70 3.77 -11.81
CA PHE A 95 4.85 3.69 -10.91
C PHE A 95 6.15 3.37 -11.63
N ASN A 96 6.11 2.66 -12.77
CA ASN A 96 7.33 2.32 -13.54
C ASN A 96 8.07 3.56 -14.04
N ASN A 97 7.34 4.65 -14.31
CA ASN A 97 7.92 5.93 -14.74
C ASN A 97 8.49 6.77 -13.59
N PHE A 98 8.09 6.47 -12.35
CA PHE A 98 8.69 7.07 -11.18
C PHE A 98 9.87 6.20 -10.81
N ASN A 99 11.07 6.65 -11.21
CA ASN A 99 12.32 6.02 -10.82
C ASN A 99 12.17 5.53 -9.39
N ASN A 100 12.55 4.28 -9.15
CA ASN A 100 12.89 3.82 -7.83
C ASN A 100 11.71 3.50 -6.88
N VAL A 101 10.57 2.99 -7.34
CA VAL A 101 9.59 2.34 -6.43
C VAL A 101 9.92 0.87 -6.26
N ASP A 102 10.01 0.40 -5.01
CA ASP A 102 10.40 -0.98 -4.67
C ASP A 102 9.18 -1.89 -4.44
N ILE A 103 8.06 -1.33 -3.97
CA ILE A 103 6.79 -2.02 -3.69
C ILE A 103 5.62 -1.04 -3.73
N ILE A 104 4.44 -1.53 -4.13
CA ILE A 104 3.18 -0.79 -4.07
C ILE A 104 2.28 -1.42 -3.00
N LEU A 105 1.73 -0.57 -2.15
CA LEU A 105 0.68 -0.96 -1.22
C LEU A 105 -0.65 -0.35 -1.68
N ALA A 106 -1.68 -1.15 -1.86
CA ALA A 106 -3.02 -0.69 -2.27
C ALA A 106 -3.99 -0.78 -1.09
N GLU A 107 -4.68 0.30 -0.72
CA GLU A 107 -5.80 0.24 0.22
C GLU A 107 -7.09 -0.02 -0.56
N GLY A 108 -7.75 -1.16 -0.32
CA GLY A 108 -8.94 -1.60 -1.05
C GLY A 108 -8.68 -2.79 -1.99
N TYR A 109 -9.44 -2.89 -3.07
CA TYR A 109 -9.28 -3.95 -4.09
C TYR A 109 -9.41 -5.39 -3.57
N LYS A 110 -10.36 -5.66 -2.65
CA LYS A 110 -10.53 -6.99 -2.03
C LYS A 110 -10.85 -8.13 -3.00
N ARG A 111 -11.33 -7.82 -4.20
CA ARG A 111 -11.67 -8.81 -5.24
C ARG A 111 -10.53 -9.04 -6.23
N GLU A 112 -9.48 -8.24 -6.20
CA GLU A 112 -8.36 -8.38 -7.13
C GLU A 112 -7.52 -9.62 -6.78
N PRO A 113 -7.04 -10.37 -7.78
CA PRO A 113 -6.22 -11.56 -7.58
C PRO A 113 -4.75 -11.19 -7.30
N ILE A 114 -4.54 -10.37 -6.27
CA ILE A 114 -3.23 -9.91 -5.83
C ILE A 114 -3.04 -10.22 -4.34
N PRO A 115 -1.79 -10.42 -3.86
CA PRO A 115 -1.51 -10.66 -2.45
C PRO A 115 -2.19 -9.64 -1.55
N LYS A 116 -2.85 -10.09 -0.48
CA LYS A 116 -3.61 -9.19 0.40
C LYS A 116 -3.49 -9.51 1.87
N ILE A 117 -3.49 -8.46 2.69
CA ILE A 117 -3.57 -8.51 4.14
C ILE A 117 -4.95 -8.00 4.53
N GLU A 118 -5.73 -8.82 5.24
CA GLU A 118 -7.06 -8.42 5.70
C GLU A 118 -7.03 -7.94 7.16
N VAL A 119 -7.56 -6.74 7.41
CA VAL A 119 -7.76 -6.17 8.74
C VAL A 119 -9.18 -6.49 9.21
N ILE A 120 -9.27 -7.22 10.33
CA ILE A 120 -10.51 -7.76 10.88
C ILE A 120 -10.58 -7.41 12.36
N ARG A 121 -11.46 -6.48 12.72
CA ARG A 121 -11.69 -6.10 14.11
C ARG A 121 -13.05 -6.58 14.57
N ARG A 122 -13.11 -7.25 15.73
CA ARG A 122 -14.34 -7.89 16.22
C ARG A 122 -15.52 -6.93 16.25
N GLU A 123 -15.30 -5.68 16.64
CA GLU A 123 -16.40 -4.70 16.74
C GLU A 123 -16.94 -4.21 15.40
N VAL A 124 -16.18 -4.37 14.31
CA VAL A 124 -16.57 -3.94 12.96
C VAL A 124 -17.04 -5.12 12.12
N GLN A 125 -16.31 -6.24 12.19
CA GLN A 125 -16.49 -7.41 11.36
C GLN A 125 -15.86 -8.63 12.03
N GLU A 126 -16.66 -9.66 12.32
CA GLU A 126 -16.17 -10.89 12.93
C GLU A 126 -15.66 -11.92 11.91
N LYS A 127 -16.29 -12.00 10.73
CA LYS A 127 -15.94 -12.99 9.69
C LYS A 127 -15.03 -12.38 8.63
N PRO A 128 -13.94 -13.04 8.20
CA PRO A 128 -13.09 -12.55 7.11
C PRO A 128 -13.87 -12.45 5.79
N PHE A 129 -13.59 -11.42 4.98
CA PHE A 129 -14.02 -11.34 3.59
C PHE A 129 -13.21 -12.24 2.68
N CYS A 130 -11.91 -12.39 2.97
CA CYS A 130 -10.94 -13.07 2.12
C CYS A 130 -10.54 -14.44 2.70
N GLY A 131 -11.34 -15.00 3.61
CA GLY A 131 -10.96 -16.20 4.38
C GLY A 131 -10.68 -17.44 3.52
N GLU A 132 -11.27 -17.51 2.33
CA GLU A 132 -11.08 -18.58 1.33
C GLU A 132 -10.25 -18.12 0.12
N ASP A 133 -9.72 -16.89 0.15
CA ASP A 133 -8.96 -16.31 -0.95
C ASP A 133 -7.51 -16.81 -0.91
N GLU A 134 -7.07 -17.48 -1.97
CA GLU A 134 -5.71 -18.02 -2.08
C GLU A 134 -4.62 -16.93 -2.05
N ASN A 135 -4.99 -15.67 -2.34
CA ASN A 135 -4.08 -14.53 -2.29
C ASN A 135 -4.03 -13.88 -0.90
N LEU A 136 -4.82 -14.34 0.06
CA LEU A 136 -4.69 -13.87 1.43
C LEU A 136 -3.34 -14.34 1.98
N ILE A 137 -2.51 -13.40 2.43
CA ILE A 137 -1.16 -13.68 2.92
C ILE A 137 -1.02 -13.54 4.43
N ALA A 138 -1.91 -12.77 5.06
CA ALA A 138 -1.98 -12.58 6.51
C ALA A 138 -3.30 -11.92 6.90
N VAL A 139 -3.66 -12.04 8.17
CA VAL A 139 -4.72 -11.25 8.80
C VAL A 139 -4.18 -10.40 9.93
N VAL A 140 -4.76 -9.22 10.11
CA VAL A 140 -4.52 -8.35 11.25
C VAL A 140 -5.80 -8.29 12.07
N SER A 141 -5.78 -8.84 13.28
CA SER A 141 -6.99 -8.97 14.08
C SER A 141 -6.75 -8.87 15.58
N ASP A 142 -7.74 -8.32 16.28
CA ASP A 142 -7.80 -8.20 17.75
C ASP A 142 -8.41 -9.43 18.44
N HIS A 143 -8.85 -10.44 17.68
CA HIS A 143 -9.41 -11.66 18.22
C HIS A 143 -8.88 -12.90 17.48
N PRO A 144 -9.01 -14.11 18.08
CA PRO A 144 -8.64 -15.34 17.41
C PRO A 144 -9.54 -15.61 16.19
N LEU A 145 -8.93 -16.09 15.12
CA LEU A 145 -9.59 -16.50 13.88
C LEU A 145 -9.08 -17.89 13.49
N ASN A 146 -9.98 -18.74 13.01
CA ASN A 146 -9.60 -20.04 12.44
C ASN A 146 -9.21 -19.85 10.97
N ILE A 147 -7.96 -19.51 10.72
CA ILE A 147 -7.45 -19.21 9.37
C ILE A 147 -6.04 -19.78 9.18
N GLN A 148 -5.70 -20.13 7.94
CA GLN A 148 -4.45 -20.83 7.61
C GLN A 148 -3.26 -19.90 7.32
N VAL A 149 -3.46 -18.59 7.38
CA VAL A 149 -2.42 -17.58 7.18
C VAL A 149 -1.96 -17.01 8.52
N PRO A 150 -0.74 -16.44 8.60
CA PRO A 150 -0.29 -15.73 9.81
C PRO A 150 -1.31 -14.69 10.29
N ARG A 151 -1.53 -14.66 11.60
CA ARG A 151 -2.33 -13.64 12.28
C ARG A 151 -1.43 -12.72 13.09
N PHE A 152 -1.56 -11.43 12.87
CA PHE A 152 -0.91 -10.37 13.64
C PHE A 152 -1.95 -9.54 14.39
N SER A 153 -1.53 -8.88 15.46
CA SER A 153 -2.25 -7.75 16.06
C SER A 153 -1.90 -6.43 15.37
N LEU A 154 -2.65 -5.37 15.66
CA LEU A 154 -2.46 -4.02 15.08
C LEU A 154 -1.13 -3.35 15.45
N ASP A 155 -0.43 -3.87 16.46
CA ASP A 155 0.84 -3.34 16.96
C ASP A 155 2.05 -4.17 16.51
N GLU A 156 1.83 -5.35 15.92
CA GLU A 156 2.88 -6.22 15.36
C GLU A 156 3.30 -5.78 13.95
N VAL A 157 3.39 -4.48 13.72
CA VAL A 157 3.80 -3.87 12.45
C VAL A 157 5.15 -4.39 11.98
N GLU A 158 6.07 -4.64 12.91
CA GLU A 158 7.38 -5.19 12.61
C GLU A 158 7.26 -6.54 11.88
N GLY A 159 6.51 -7.49 12.46
CA GLY A 159 6.30 -8.82 11.87
C GLY A 159 5.54 -8.76 10.54
N ILE A 160 4.58 -7.83 10.41
CA ILE A 160 3.88 -7.60 9.14
C ILE A 160 4.85 -7.10 8.07
N THR A 161 5.74 -6.16 8.40
CA THR A 161 6.73 -5.66 7.44
C THR A 161 7.80 -6.68 7.09
N GLU A 162 8.22 -7.52 8.04
CA GLU A 162 9.15 -8.63 7.78
C GLU A 162 8.54 -9.61 6.78
N LEU A 163 7.29 -10.04 7.00
CA LEU A 163 6.57 -10.89 6.05
C LEU A 163 6.53 -10.28 4.63
N ILE A 164 6.26 -8.97 4.53
CA ILE A 164 6.23 -8.25 3.25
C ILE A 164 7.60 -8.25 2.57
N VAL A 165 8.65 -7.93 3.33
CA VAL A 165 10.02 -7.86 2.80
C VAL A 165 10.49 -9.22 2.33
N ASP A 166 10.37 -10.25 3.18
CA ASP A 166 10.86 -11.60 2.92
C ASP A 166 10.19 -12.23 1.69
N ARG A 167 8.90 -11.95 1.49
CA ARG A 167 8.10 -12.57 0.43
C ARG A 167 8.17 -11.83 -0.90
N PHE A 168 8.38 -10.51 -0.90
CA PHE A 168 8.17 -9.69 -2.11
C PHE A 168 9.36 -8.82 -2.52
N LEU A 169 10.37 -8.61 -1.67
CA LEU A 169 11.54 -7.80 -2.04
C LEU A 169 12.72 -8.68 -2.43
N SER A 170 13.52 -8.21 -3.39
CA SER A 170 14.74 -8.91 -3.82
C SER A 170 15.84 -8.88 -2.75
N GLY A 171 16.80 -9.81 -2.83
CA GLY A 171 17.85 -10.00 -1.83
C GLY A 171 18.65 -8.75 -1.45
N GLU A 172 18.94 -7.86 -2.41
CA GLU A 172 19.63 -6.59 -2.12
C GLU A 172 18.78 -5.66 -1.23
N LYS A 173 17.48 -5.58 -1.52
CA LYS A 173 16.53 -4.73 -0.79
C LYS A 173 16.16 -5.33 0.55
N SER A 174 15.98 -6.65 0.60
CA SER A 174 15.83 -7.40 1.85
C SER A 174 17.03 -7.18 2.77
N ALA A 175 18.25 -7.39 2.26
CA ALA A 175 19.47 -7.19 3.05
C ALA A 175 19.66 -5.73 3.51
N GLN A 176 19.24 -4.75 2.70
CA GLN A 176 19.23 -3.35 3.12
C GLN A 176 18.27 -3.12 4.30
N PHE A 177 17.06 -3.68 4.24
CA PHE A 177 16.06 -3.60 5.30
C PHE A 177 16.57 -4.24 6.61
N ASP A 178 17.19 -5.41 6.52
CA ASP A 178 17.74 -6.15 7.66
C ASP A 178 18.88 -5.40 8.37
N ARG A 179 19.77 -4.74 7.62
CA ARG A 179 20.83 -3.91 8.23
C ARG A 179 20.26 -2.77 9.10
N HIS A 180 19.15 -2.16 8.67
CA HIS A 180 18.48 -1.11 9.44
C HIS A 180 17.76 -1.66 10.67
N LYS A 181 17.30 -2.92 10.63
CA LYS A 181 16.70 -3.64 11.76
C LYS A 181 17.72 -3.85 12.88
N THR A 182 18.92 -4.33 12.56
CA THR A 182 19.97 -4.64 13.55
C THR A 182 20.42 -3.38 14.31
N HIS A 183 20.70 -2.28 13.60
CA HIS A 183 21.08 -1.01 14.24
C HIS A 183 19.97 -0.40 15.11
N SER A 184 18.69 -0.63 14.77
CA SER A 184 17.57 -0.15 15.60
C SER A 184 17.35 -0.99 16.87
N ARG A 185 17.79 -2.27 16.90
CA ARG A 185 17.75 -3.12 18.11
C ARG A 185 18.91 -2.77 19.05
N GLU A 186 20.12 -2.63 18.52
CA GLU A 186 21.30 -2.20 19.29
C GLU A 186 21.11 -0.82 19.94
N ALA A 187 20.50 0.13 19.24
CA ALA A 187 20.22 1.48 19.78
C ALA A 187 19.11 1.50 20.86
N LYS A 188 18.34 0.42 21.02
CA LYS A 188 17.26 0.30 22.02
C LYS A 188 17.64 -0.55 23.23
N GLY A 189 18.85 -1.10 23.29
CA GLY A 189 19.34 -1.84 24.46
C GLY A 189 18.49 -3.05 24.82
N ILE A 190 18.02 -3.80 23.81
CA ILE A 190 17.42 -5.13 23.95
C ILE A 190 18.25 -6.09 23.11
#